data_AF-A0A7Y4K1T6-F1
#
_entry.id   AF-A0A7Y4K1T6-F1
#
_cell.length_a   1.000
_cell.length_b   1.000
_cell.length_c   1.000
_cell.angle_alpha   90.00
_cell.angle_beta   90.00
_cell.angle_gamma   90.00
#
_symmetry.space_group_name_H-M   'P 1'
#
loop_
_entity.id
_entity.type
_entity.pdbx_description
1 polymer ?
#
loop_
_entity_poly.entity_id
_entity_poly.type
_entity_poly.pdbx_seq_one_letter_code
_entity_poly.pdbx_strand_id
1 'polypeptide(L)' 'MADADLHVLPALLGADDPAIYTLHRPQGASPYLLPADHAGQQVPRALTGLGLAQAEP' A
#
# COMPACT_ATOMS: atom_id res chain seq x y z
N MET A 1 -2.18 26.98 18.74
CA MET A 1 -1.49 25.96 17.93
C MET A 1 -2.61 25.20 17.24
N ALA A 2 -2.66 25.27 15.91
CA ALA A 2 -3.87 25.13 15.10
C ALA A 2 -4.67 23.86 15.42
N ASP A 3 -5.96 24.07 15.65
CA ASP A 3 -7.01 23.08 15.44
C ASP A 3 -6.90 22.64 13.98
N ALA A 4 -6.35 21.45 13.76
CA ALA A 4 -6.29 20.89 12.42
C ALA A 4 -7.71 20.46 12.09
N ASP A 5 -8.43 21.33 11.39
CA ASP A 5 -9.60 20.95 10.59
C ASP A 5 -9.21 19.68 9.84
N LEU A 6 -9.62 18.53 10.36
CA LEU A 6 -9.32 17.22 9.79
C LEU A 6 -10.24 17.09 8.57
N HIS A 7 -9.90 17.82 7.51
CA HIS A 7 -10.56 17.70 6.23
C HIS A 7 -10.51 16.22 5.88
N VAL A 8 -11.68 15.59 5.76
CA VAL A 8 -11.77 14.19 5.38
C VAL A 8 -11.25 14.11 3.96
N LEU A 9 -9.96 13.82 3.84
CA LEU A 9 -9.36 13.50 2.55
C LEU A 9 -9.96 12.17 2.09
N PRO A 10 -10.25 12.03 0.80
CA PRO A 10 -10.68 10.75 0.26
C PRO A 10 -9.61 9.69 0.56
N ALA A 11 -10.06 8.46 0.83
CA ALA A 11 -9.16 7.34 1.05
C ALA A 11 -8.26 7.15 -0.17
N LEU A 12 -6.96 6.92 0.07
CA LEU A 12 -5.99 6.73 -1.01
C LEU A 12 -6.24 5.45 -1.81
N LEU A 13 -6.75 4.41 -1.13
CA LEU A 13 -7.03 3.11 -1.71
C LEU A 13 -8.52 2.97 -1.98
N GLY A 14 -8.85 2.57 -3.22
CA GLY A 14 -10.18 2.14 -3.61
C GLY A 14 -10.36 0.63 -3.49
N ALA A 15 -11.57 0.14 -3.79
CA ALA A 15 -11.90 -1.29 -3.78
C ALA A 15 -11.09 -2.11 -4.81
N ASP A 16 -10.57 -1.45 -5.86
CA ASP A 16 -9.79 -2.05 -6.93
C ASP A 16 -8.27 -1.99 -6.69
N ASP A 17 -7.83 -1.43 -5.56
CA ASP A 17 -6.43 -1.42 -5.14
C ASP A 17 -6.12 -2.68 -4.31
N PRO A 18 -4.88 -3.20 -4.39
CA PRO A 18 -4.47 -4.33 -3.55
C PRO A 18 -4.44 -3.92 -2.07
N ALA A 19 -4.53 -4.93 -1.20
CA ALA A 19 -4.31 -4.72 0.23
C ALA A 19 -2.90 -4.17 0.51
N ILE A 20 -2.78 -3.32 1.54
CA ILE A 20 -1.51 -2.67 1.92
C ILE A 20 -0.40 -3.62 2.36
N TYR A 21 -0.76 -4.85 2.73
CA TYR A 21 0.19 -5.93 3.01
C TYR A 21 -0.44 -7.27 2.64
N THR A 22 0.43 -8.26 2.43
CA THR A 22 0.04 -9.66 2.33
C THR A 22 0.70 -10.44 3.46
N LEU A 23 -0.05 -11.31 4.13
CA LEU A 23 0.48 -12.18 5.16
C LEU A 23 0.74 -13.57 4.58
N HIS A 24 2.02 -13.92 4.45
CA HIS A 24 2.43 -15.25 4.04
C HIS A 24 2.66 -16.14 5.26
N ARG A 25 2.09 -17.36 5.24
CA ARG A 25 2.17 -18.34 6.34
C ARG A 25 1.75 -17.75 7.71
N PRO A 26 0.49 -17.29 7.85
CA PRO A 26 0.01 -16.73 9.12
C PRO A 26 0.15 -17.68 10.32
N GLN A 27 0.15 -19.00 10.09
CA GLN A 27 0.34 -20.03 11.11
C GLN A 27 1.73 -20.71 11.04
N GLY A 28 2.74 -20.01 10.53
CA GLY A 28 4.10 -20.53 10.43
C GLY A 28 4.73 -20.82 11.79
N ALA A 29 5.51 -21.91 11.88
CA ALA A 29 6.16 -22.34 13.13
C ALA A 29 7.57 -21.77 13.34
N SER A 30 8.07 -20.97 12.39
CA SER A 30 9.36 -20.28 12.53
C SER A 30 9.28 -19.28 13.69
N PRO A 31 10.31 -19.18 14.55
CA PRO A 31 10.35 -18.15 15.59
C PRO A 31 10.68 -16.76 15.03
N TYR A 32 11.04 -16.66 13.75
CA TYR A 32 11.41 -15.41 13.09
C TYR A 32 10.27 -14.88 12.22
N LEU A 33 10.04 -13.56 12.32
CA LEU A 33 9.24 -12.78 11.38
C LEU A 33 10.14 -12.27 10.25
N LEU A 34 9.70 -12.43 9.01
CA LEU A 34 10.42 -11.97 7.82
C LEU A 34 9.65 -10.79 7.19
N PRO A 35 10.06 -9.53 7.44
CA PRO A 35 9.45 -8.37 6.79
C PRO A 35 9.96 -8.22 5.34
N ALA A 36 9.14 -7.61 4.49
CA ALA A 36 9.46 -7.36 3.10
C ALA A 36 8.86 -6.02 2.64
N ASP A 37 9.35 -4.93 3.23
CA ASP A 37 8.78 -3.58 3.09
C ASP A 37 8.78 -3.05 1.64
N HIS A 38 9.61 -3.63 0.77
CA HIS A 38 9.72 -3.29 -0.65
C HIS A 38 9.34 -4.45 -1.59
N ALA A 39 8.46 -5.35 -1.15
CA ALA A 39 8.01 -6.48 -1.98
C ALA A 39 6.97 -6.09 -3.05
N GLY A 40 6.29 -4.95 -2.88
CA GLY A 40 5.26 -4.46 -3.80
C GLY A 40 5.81 -3.44 -4.80
N GLN A 41 5.18 -3.39 -5.99
CA GLN A 41 5.44 -2.38 -7.02
C GLN A 41 4.17 -1.67 -7.50
N GLN A 42 3.02 -2.01 -6.93
CA GLN A 42 1.74 -1.46 -7.35
C GLN A 42 1.55 -0.06 -6.79
N VAL A 43 1.16 0.89 -7.65
CA VAL A 43 0.83 2.26 -7.27
C VAL A 43 -0.68 2.38 -7.12
N PRO A 44 -1.20 2.95 -6.01
CA PRO A 44 -2.63 3.22 -5.87
C PRO A 44 -3.22 3.95 -7.07
N ARG A 45 -4.38 3.51 -7.56
CA ARG A 45 -5.02 4.07 -8.77
C ARG A 45 -5.28 5.57 -8.66
N ALA A 46 -5.62 6.05 -7.47
CA ALA A 46 -5.84 7.48 -7.18
C ALA A 46 -4.62 8.37 -7.52
N LEU A 47 -3.41 7.80 -7.56
CA LEU A 47 -2.16 8.51 -7.87
C LEU A 47 -1.81 8.50 -9.37
N THR A 48 -2.65 7.88 -10.22
CA THR A 48 -2.50 7.88 -11.69
C THR A 48 -1.09 7.51 -12.14
N GLY A 49 -0.52 6.44 -11.57
CA GLY A 49 0.83 5.97 -11.91
C GLY A 49 1.94 6.99 -11.65
N LEU A 50 1.71 8.00 -10.80
CA LEU A 50 2.66 9.07 -10.46
C LEU A 50 3.16 9.88 -11.68
N GLY A 51 2.45 9.82 -12.80
CA GLY A 51 2.92 10.40 -14.07
C GLY A 51 4.15 9.69 -14.67
N LEU A 52 4.47 8.48 -14.21
CA LEU A 52 5.57 7.67 -14.70
C LEU A 52 5.11 6.79 -15.87
N ALA A 53 6.01 6.57 -16.83
CA ALA A 53 5.81 5.55 -17.85
C ALA A 53 5.68 4.17 -17.16
N GLN A 54 4.72 3.36 -17.61
CA GLN A 54 4.59 2.01 -17.10
C GLN A 54 5.83 1.21 -17.49
N ALA A 55 6.40 0.47 -16.53
CA ALA A 55 7.48 -0.45 -16.83
C ALA A 55 7.02 -1.45 -17.90
N GLU A 56 7.91 -1.74 -18.86
CA GLU A 56 7.64 -2.74 -19.88
C GLU A 56 7.41 -4.11 -19.20
N PRO A 57 6.42 -4.90 -19.64
CA PRO A 57 5.99 -6.13 -18.96
C PRO A 57 7.04 -7.23 -18.89
#